data_AF-A0A662EMQ3-F1
#
_entry.id   AF-A0A662EMQ3-F1
#
_cell.length_a   1.000
_cell.length_b   1.000
_cell.length_c   1.000
_cell.angle_alpha   90.00
_cell.angle_beta   90.00
_cell.angle_gamma   90.00
#
_symmetry.space_group_name_H-M   'P 1'
#
loop_
_entity.id
_entity.type
_entity.pdbx_description
1 polymer ?
#
loop_
_entity_poly.entity_id
_entity_poly.type
_entity_poly.pdbx_seq_one_letter_code
_entity_poly.pdbx_strand_id
1 'polypeptide(L)'
;MPPPRDPRILQGPVAGAPGALSLTQGLRSAGQGVGYRVTGEFERAAGYLLFRERGGKREYLLVRNKNGRHWGFPKGRIEAGETPQEAARREVLEEVGIRDLRPVPGFSRTINYSFIRNGKLIHKEVTYFLAETQEEGVLNAEELVDMRWLPFARALATLTFPEQQGVLKEAEEALAHQKNETLGRS
;
A
#
# COMPACT_ATOMS: atom_id res chain seq x y z
N MET A 1 20.97 -7.22 2.53
CA MET A 1 20.99 -5.77 2.77
C MET A 1 19.58 -5.24 2.61
N PRO A 2 19.07 -4.37 3.50
CA PRO A 2 17.82 -3.65 3.23
C PRO A 2 17.98 -2.83 1.94
N PRO A 3 16.92 -2.65 1.15
CA PRO A 3 16.98 -1.76 -0.01
C PRO A 3 17.35 -0.34 0.45
N PRO A 4 18.11 0.42 -0.36
CA PRO A 4 18.41 1.81 -0.05
C PRO A 4 17.11 2.61 0.08
N ARG A 5 17.05 3.50 1.08
CA ARG A 5 15.92 4.43 1.25
C ARG A 5 15.86 5.35 0.04
N ASP A 6 14.71 5.41 -0.64
CA ASP A 6 14.51 6.38 -1.72
C ASP A 6 14.48 7.80 -1.13
N PRO A 7 15.41 8.70 -1.52
CA PRO A 7 15.52 10.04 -0.97
C PRO A 7 14.28 10.91 -1.25
N ARG A 8 13.35 10.45 -2.10
CA ARG A 8 12.09 11.15 -2.41
C ARG A 8 10.97 10.84 -1.44
N ILE A 9 11.08 9.78 -0.63
CA ILE A 9 10.07 9.42 0.38
C ILE A 9 10.48 10.04 1.71
N LEU A 10 9.67 10.98 2.20
CA LEU A 10 9.88 11.59 3.51
C LEU A 10 9.20 10.71 4.56
N GLN A 11 9.95 9.81 5.21
CA GLN A 11 9.45 9.05 6.36
C GLN A 11 9.64 9.85 7.65
N GLY A 12 8.54 10.14 8.32
CA GLY A 12 8.46 10.70 9.67
C GLY A 12 7.02 10.61 10.18
N PRO A 13 6.78 10.53 11.50
CA PRO A 13 5.43 10.43 12.03
C PRO A 13 4.67 11.72 11.74
N VAL A 14 3.50 11.62 11.11
CA VAL A 14 2.52 12.71 11.11
C VAL A 14 1.54 12.41 12.24
N ALA A 15 1.76 13.08 13.37
CA ALA A 15 0.77 13.14 14.44
C ALA A 15 -0.55 13.73 13.89
N GLY A 16 -1.67 13.24 14.44
CA GLY A 16 -3.00 13.30 13.84
C GLY A 16 -3.40 14.66 13.24
N ALA A 17 -4.09 14.58 12.11
CA ALA A 17 -4.91 15.69 11.65
C ALA A 17 -6.36 15.48 12.13
N PRO A 18 -6.78 16.24 13.14
CA PRO A 18 -8.10 16.82 13.13
C PRO A 18 -7.98 18.35 13.18
N GLY A 19 -8.81 19.01 12.38
CA GLY A 19 -9.16 20.41 12.58
C GLY A 19 -8.31 21.41 11.80
N ALA A 20 -9.01 22.19 10.98
CA ALA A 20 -8.50 23.46 10.47
C ALA A 20 -7.97 24.33 11.62
N LEU A 21 -6.73 24.79 11.50
CA LEU A 21 -6.24 25.91 12.30
C LEU A 21 -5.81 27.03 11.35
N SER A 22 -6.66 28.05 11.34
CA SER A 22 -6.33 29.42 10.97
C SER A 22 -5.16 29.90 11.84
N LEU A 23 -4.10 30.41 11.22
CA LEU A 23 -3.09 31.22 11.91
C LEU A 23 -2.93 32.55 11.17
N THR A 24 -3.70 33.53 11.64
CA THR A 24 -3.45 34.95 11.43
C THR A 24 -2.25 35.42 12.26
N GLN A 25 -1.35 36.13 11.56
CA GLN A 25 -0.50 37.26 12.01
C GLN A 25 0.72 36.99 12.91
N GLY A 26 1.89 37.44 12.42
CA GLY A 26 3.12 37.61 13.20
C GLY A 26 4.37 37.84 12.36
N LEU A 27 4.60 39.08 11.92
CA LEU A 27 5.73 39.55 11.10
C LEU A 27 7.05 39.62 11.92
N ARG A 28 8.17 39.06 11.43
CA ARG A 28 9.45 39.77 11.11
C ARG A 28 10.70 38.88 11.01
N SER A 29 11.50 39.27 10.00
CA SER A 29 12.97 39.22 9.85
C SER A 29 13.57 38.18 8.90
N ALA A 30 14.40 38.74 8.02
CA ALA A 30 15.03 38.21 6.83
C ALA A 30 15.98 37.02 7.09
N GLY A 31 15.78 35.97 6.29
CA GLY A 31 16.76 34.95 5.98
C GLY A 31 16.33 34.32 4.66
N GLN A 32 17.17 34.43 3.64
CA GLN A 32 16.94 33.93 2.28
C GLN A 32 16.79 32.39 2.30
N GLY A 33 15.60 31.91 2.62
CA GLY A 33 15.17 30.54 2.35
C GLY A 33 14.33 30.56 1.09
N VAL A 34 14.70 29.79 0.09
CA VAL A 34 13.86 29.50 -1.09
C VAL A 34 12.55 28.94 -0.55
N GLY A 35 11.53 29.79 -0.47
CA GLY A 35 10.22 29.44 0.06
C GLY A 35 9.50 28.57 -0.95
N TYR A 36 9.65 27.25 -0.83
CA TYR A 36 8.74 26.34 -1.50
C TYR A 36 7.35 26.57 -0.91
N ARG A 37 6.44 27.17 -1.67
CA ARG A 37 5.01 27.03 -1.40
C ARG A 37 4.69 25.57 -1.64
N VAL A 38 4.79 24.76 -0.60
CA VAL A 38 4.39 23.36 -0.64
C VAL A 38 2.86 23.34 -0.65
N THR A 39 2.27 23.51 -1.83
CA THR A 39 0.89 23.09 -2.06
C THR A 39 0.92 21.56 -2.02
N GLY A 40 0.57 21.00 -0.86
CA GLY A 40 0.50 19.55 -0.68
C GLY A 40 -0.66 19.02 -1.51
N GLU A 41 -0.40 18.14 -2.48
CA GLU A 41 -1.45 17.41 -3.18
C GLU A 41 -1.80 16.15 -2.37
N PHE A 42 -3.08 15.80 -2.32
CA PHE A 42 -3.54 14.58 -1.66
C PHE A 42 -3.88 13.52 -2.71
N GLU A 43 -3.33 12.32 -2.56
CA GLU A 43 -3.63 11.18 -3.42
C GLU A 43 -4.21 10.03 -2.59
N ARG A 44 -5.33 9.49 -3.06
CA ARG A 44 -5.94 8.28 -2.51
C ARG A 44 -5.74 7.12 -3.46
N ALA A 45 -5.35 5.99 -2.89
CA ALA A 45 -5.12 4.75 -3.61
C ALA A 45 -5.73 3.58 -2.86
N ALA A 46 -6.00 2.50 -3.58
CA ALA A 46 -6.45 1.26 -3.00
C ALA A 46 -5.76 0.07 -3.66
N GLY A 47 -5.67 -1.03 -2.92
CA GLY A 47 -5.03 -2.26 -3.39
C GLY A 47 -5.45 -3.49 -2.59
N TYR A 48 -4.96 -4.64 -3.02
CA TYR A 48 -5.19 -5.91 -2.32
C TYR A 48 -3.88 -6.53 -1.85
N LEU A 49 -3.88 -7.03 -0.62
CA LEU A 49 -3.03 -8.13 -0.22
C LEU A 49 -3.66 -9.39 -0.81
N LEU A 50 -3.02 -9.93 -1.85
CA LEU A 50 -3.44 -11.19 -2.45
C LEU A 50 -2.70 -12.32 -1.76
N PHE A 51 -3.45 -13.33 -1.33
CA PHE A 51 -2.90 -14.55 -0.77
C PHE A 51 -3.48 -15.80 -1.43
N ARG A 52 -2.77 -16.91 -1.25
CA ARG A 52 -3.23 -18.24 -1.63
C ARG A 52 -2.68 -19.29 -0.68
N GLU A 53 -3.37 -20.42 -0.55
CA GLU A 53 -2.92 -21.56 0.22
C GLU A 53 -2.40 -22.66 -0.73
N ARG A 54 -1.13 -23.03 -0.63
CA ARG A 54 -0.51 -24.13 -1.41
C ARG A 54 0.25 -25.08 -0.50
N GLY A 55 -0.11 -26.36 -0.54
CA GLY A 55 0.57 -27.39 0.27
C GLY A 55 0.55 -27.09 1.77
N GLY A 56 -0.54 -26.48 2.27
CA GLY A 56 -0.68 -26.09 3.67
C GLY A 56 0.13 -24.84 4.07
N LYS A 57 0.69 -24.12 3.11
CA LYS A 57 1.43 -22.87 3.34
C LYS A 57 0.75 -21.72 2.62
N ARG A 58 0.65 -20.58 3.31
CA ARG A 58 0.18 -19.33 2.74
C ARG A 58 1.29 -18.59 2.02
N GLU A 59 1.00 -18.17 0.80
CA GLU A 59 1.85 -17.29 0.00
C GLU A 59 1.13 -15.97 -0.26
N TYR A 60 1.90 -14.90 -0.40
CA TYR A 60 1.43 -13.56 -0.71
C TYR A 60 2.05 -13.04 -2.00
N LEU A 61 1.26 -12.37 -2.83
CA LEU A 61 1.76 -11.71 -4.02
C LEU A 61 2.38 -10.36 -3.66
N LEU A 62 3.67 -10.21 -3.95
CA LEU A 62 4.35 -8.93 -3.95
C LEU A 62 4.68 -8.51 -5.38
N VAL A 63 4.63 -7.21 -5.62
CA VAL A 63 5.02 -6.58 -6.88
C VAL A 63 6.16 -5.60 -6.65
N ARG A 64 7.05 -5.49 -7.64
CA ARG A 64 8.11 -4.48 -7.63
C ARG A 64 7.80 -3.42 -8.67
N ASN A 65 7.58 -2.20 -8.20
CA ASN A 65 7.22 -1.10 -9.09
C ASN A 65 8.42 -0.64 -9.95
N LYS A 66 8.14 -0.15 -11.15
CA LYS A 66 9.18 0.40 -12.03
C LYS A 66 9.76 1.72 -11.49
N ASN A 67 8.88 2.51 -10.87
CA ASN A 67 9.19 3.83 -10.31
C ASN A 67 9.70 3.72 -8.88
N GLY A 68 11.03 3.72 -8.68
CA GLY A 68 11.65 3.62 -7.35
C GLY A 68 12.06 2.20 -6.95
N ARG A 69 11.64 1.18 -7.70
CA ARG A 69 12.06 -0.23 -7.52
C ARG A 69 11.76 -0.78 -6.13
N HIS A 70 10.67 -0.31 -5.52
CA HIS A 70 10.18 -0.75 -4.23
C HIS A 70 9.26 -1.96 -4.37
N TRP A 71 9.37 -2.87 -3.41
CA TRP A 71 8.47 -3.99 -3.23
C TRP A 71 7.28 -3.61 -2.37
N GLY A 72 6.08 -3.96 -2.83
CA GLY A 72 4.82 -3.71 -2.16
C GLY A 72 3.72 -4.65 -2.66
N PHE A 73 2.47 -4.25 -2.43
CA PHE A 73 1.29 -4.93 -2.95
C PHE A 73 0.73 -4.20 -4.19
N PRO A 74 0.00 -4.91 -5.08
CA PRO A 74 -0.71 -4.28 -6.18
C PRO A 74 -1.66 -3.21 -5.68
N LYS A 75 -1.61 -2.02 -6.30
CA LYS A 75 -2.43 -0.87 -5.91
C LYS A 75 -2.33 0.22 -6.97
N GLY A 76 -3.36 1.06 -7.02
CA GLY A 76 -3.26 2.34 -7.72
C GLY A 76 -4.34 3.32 -7.33
N ARG A 77 -4.51 4.36 -8.14
CA ARG A 77 -5.28 5.54 -7.74
C ARG A 77 -6.76 5.22 -7.77
N ILE A 78 -7.51 5.74 -6.80
CA ILE A 78 -8.97 5.69 -6.86
C ILE A 78 -9.44 6.73 -7.87
N GLU A 79 -10.18 6.29 -8.89
CA GLU A 79 -10.73 7.16 -9.92
C GLU A 79 -12.12 7.72 -9.54
N ALA A 80 -12.58 8.70 -10.32
CA ALA A 80 -13.85 9.34 -10.07
C ALA A 80 -15.00 8.35 -10.27
N GLY A 81 -15.81 8.17 -9.23
CA GLY A 81 -16.94 7.23 -9.24
C GLY A 81 -16.61 5.83 -8.72
N GLU A 82 -15.35 5.52 -8.43
CA GLU A 82 -14.96 4.22 -7.86
C GLU A 82 -15.04 4.23 -6.33
N THR A 83 -15.55 3.13 -5.77
CA THR A 83 -15.25 2.73 -4.40
C THR A 83 -13.78 2.28 -4.30
N PRO A 84 -13.17 2.33 -3.10
CA PRO A 84 -11.81 1.82 -2.92
C PRO A 84 -11.65 0.34 -3.34
N GLN A 85 -12.65 -0.51 -3.13
CA GLN A 85 -12.61 -1.92 -3.53
C GLN A 85 -12.67 -2.09 -5.05
N GLU A 86 -13.47 -1.28 -5.76
CA GLU A 86 -13.52 -1.28 -7.22
C GLU A 86 -12.17 -0.86 -7.81
N ALA A 87 -11.58 0.23 -7.31
CA ALA A 87 -10.24 0.66 -7.69
C ALA A 87 -9.20 -0.44 -7.43
N ALA A 88 -9.21 -1.05 -6.25
CA ALA A 88 -8.29 -2.15 -5.92
C ALA A 88 -8.45 -3.35 -6.86
N ARG A 89 -9.69 -3.69 -7.26
CA ARG A 89 -9.96 -4.79 -8.19
C ARG A 89 -9.51 -4.48 -9.61
N ARG A 90 -9.75 -3.25 -10.10
CA ARG A 90 -9.26 -2.78 -11.40
C ARG A 90 -7.74 -2.82 -11.46
N GLU A 91 -7.07 -2.28 -10.45
CA GLU A 91 -5.61 -2.21 -10.38
C GLU A 91 -4.97 -3.60 -10.32
N VAL A 92 -5.56 -4.54 -9.57
CA VAL A 92 -5.10 -5.95 -9.60
C VAL A 92 -5.21 -6.56 -10.99
N LEU A 93 -6.29 -6.26 -11.72
CA LEU A 93 -6.44 -6.74 -13.10
C LEU A 93 -5.41 -6.09 -14.04
N GLU A 94 -5.18 -4.79 -13.92
CA GLU A 94 -4.29 -4.01 -14.78
C GLU A 94 -2.80 -4.29 -14.53
N GLU A 95 -2.39 -4.39 -13.26
CA GLU A 95 -0.99 -4.58 -12.88
C GLU A 95 -0.55 -6.05 -12.98
N VAL A 96 -1.43 -6.99 -12.59
CA VAL A 96 -1.06 -8.42 -12.43
C VAL A 96 -2.04 -9.39 -13.09
N GLY A 97 -3.02 -8.93 -13.85
CA GLY A 97 -3.86 -9.80 -14.69
C GLY A 97 -4.84 -10.73 -13.96
N ILE A 98 -4.99 -10.58 -12.63
CA ILE A 98 -5.81 -11.48 -11.81
C ILE A 98 -7.28 -11.05 -11.84
N ARG A 99 -8.20 -11.97 -12.13
CA ARG A 99 -9.65 -11.69 -12.24
C ARG A 99 -10.48 -12.31 -11.13
N ASP A 100 -10.19 -13.56 -10.77
CA ASP A 100 -10.87 -14.27 -9.70
C ASP A 100 -10.29 -13.86 -8.35
N LEU A 101 -11.04 -13.04 -7.63
CA LEU A 101 -10.73 -12.57 -6.29
C LEU A 101 -11.86 -12.98 -5.37
N ARG A 102 -11.52 -13.61 -4.26
CA ARG A 102 -12.42 -13.87 -3.13
C ARG A 102 -12.06 -12.92 -1.98
N PRO A 103 -12.70 -11.75 -1.85
CA PRO A 103 -12.41 -10.82 -0.77
C PRO A 103 -12.68 -11.45 0.58
N VAL A 104 -11.78 -11.23 1.54
CA VAL A 104 -11.97 -11.60 2.93
C VAL A 104 -12.67 -10.43 3.64
N PRO A 105 -13.92 -10.60 4.10
CA PRO A 105 -14.65 -9.53 4.74
C PRO A 105 -14.02 -9.16 6.09
N GLY A 106 -14.18 -7.90 6.50
CA GLY A 106 -13.75 -7.41 7.81
C GLY A 106 -12.27 -7.02 7.93
N PHE A 107 -11.47 -7.22 6.88
CA PHE A 107 -10.09 -6.72 6.84
C PHE A 107 -9.96 -5.50 5.93
N SER A 108 -9.50 -4.38 6.50
CA SER A 108 -8.95 -3.25 5.75
C SER A 108 -7.91 -2.51 6.60
N ARG A 109 -6.86 -1.99 5.95
CA ARG A 109 -5.84 -1.16 6.60
C ARG A 109 -5.40 -0.02 5.71
N THR A 110 -5.34 1.17 6.29
CA THR A 110 -4.93 2.38 5.59
C THR A 110 -3.57 2.83 6.10
N ILE A 111 -2.63 3.05 5.19
CA ILE A 111 -1.31 3.62 5.49
C ILE A 111 -1.18 5.00 4.84
N ASN A 112 -0.38 5.86 5.44
CA ASN A 112 -0.14 7.22 4.96
C ASN A 112 1.36 7.47 4.85
N TYR A 113 1.80 8.08 3.74
CA TYR A 113 3.18 8.53 3.57
C TYR A 113 3.24 9.73 2.64
N SER A 114 4.38 10.44 2.66
CA SER A 114 4.60 11.61 1.82
C SER A 114 5.83 11.46 0.95
N PHE A 115 5.76 12.00 -0.26
CA PHE A 115 6.88 11.99 -1.20
C PHE A 115 6.88 13.19 -2.13
N ILE A 116 8.04 13.51 -2.70
CA ILE A 116 8.15 14.58 -3.69
C ILE A 116 7.99 14.02 -5.11
N ARG A 117 7.05 14.59 -5.87
CA ARG A 117 6.88 14.33 -7.30
C ARG A 117 6.81 15.65 -8.06
N ASN A 118 7.68 15.83 -9.05
CA ASN A 118 7.76 17.05 -9.87
C ASN A 118 7.83 18.35 -9.03
N GLY A 119 8.61 18.33 -7.94
CA GLY A 119 8.77 19.49 -7.04
C GLY A 119 7.61 19.76 -6.08
N LYS A 120 6.57 18.91 -6.09
CA LYS A 120 5.41 19.02 -5.19
C LYS A 120 5.45 17.93 -4.13
N LEU A 121 5.05 18.27 -2.91
CA LEU A 121 4.80 17.29 -1.85
C LEU A 121 3.46 16.62 -2.10
N ILE A 122 3.47 15.31 -2.20
CA ILE A 122 2.29 14.46 -2.31
C ILE A 122 2.08 13.78 -0.96
N HIS A 123 0.90 13.95 -0.38
CA HIS A 123 0.40 13.17 0.75
C HIS A 123 -0.42 12.01 0.19
N LYS A 124 0.02 10.78 0.43
CA LYS A 124 -0.60 9.60 -0.15
C LYS A 124 -1.21 8.72 0.94
N GLU A 125 -2.50 8.47 0.78
CA GLU A 125 -3.28 7.51 1.56
C GLU A 125 -3.49 6.25 0.71
N VAL A 126 -3.14 5.07 1.25
CA VAL A 126 -3.38 3.79 0.57
C VAL A 126 -4.18 2.88 1.48
N THR A 127 -5.36 2.47 1.02
CA THR A 127 -6.19 1.48 1.72
C THR A 127 -6.00 0.11 1.08
N TYR A 128 -5.57 -0.86 1.88
CA TYR A 128 -5.45 -2.24 1.47
C TYR A 128 -6.61 -3.09 1.99
N PHE A 129 -7.10 -3.95 1.12
CA PHE A 129 -8.03 -5.03 1.41
C PHE A 129 -7.32 -6.37 1.31
N LEU A 130 -7.99 -7.44 1.70
CA LEU A 130 -7.46 -8.80 1.65
C LEU A 130 -8.32 -9.65 0.74
N ALA A 131 -7.69 -10.43 -0.15
CA ALA A 131 -8.41 -11.36 -1.00
C ALA A 131 -7.59 -12.62 -1.25
N GLU A 132 -8.29 -13.75 -1.33
CA GLU A 132 -7.73 -15.01 -1.79
C GLU A 132 -7.89 -15.12 -3.31
N THR A 133 -6.92 -15.74 -3.97
CA THR A 133 -7.03 -16.14 -5.39
C THR A 133 -6.26 -17.43 -5.64
N GLN A 134 -6.65 -18.17 -6.68
CA GLN A 134 -5.92 -19.33 -7.17
C GLN A 134 -5.15 -19.05 -8.47
N GLU A 135 -5.35 -17.87 -9.06
CA GLU A 135 -4.65 -17.44 -10.25
C GLU A 135 -3.18 -17.10 -9.96
N GLU A 136 -2.27 -17.40 -10.90
CA GLU A 136 -0.85 -17.00 -10.78
C GLU A 136 -0.64 -15.50 -11.01
N GLY A 137 -1.49 -14.90 -11.86
CA GLY A 137 -1.31 -13.57 -12.41
C GLY A 137 -0.32 -13.53 -13.58
N VAL A 138 -0.35 -12.42 -14.31
CA VAL A 138 0.58 -12.05 -15.38
C VAL A 138 1.01 -10.62 -15.16
N LEU A 139 2.31 -10.41 -15.01
CA LEU A 139 2.91 -9.09 -14.79
C LEU A 139 2.65 -8.16 -15.97
N ASN A 140 2.11 -6.98 -15.72
CA ASN A 140 2.16 -5.88 -16.67
C ASN A 140 3.52 -5.15 -16.59
N ALA A 141 4.36 -5.33 -17.61
CA ALA A 141 5.71 -4.78 -17.68
C ALA A 141 5.77 -3.26 -17.95
N GLU A 142 4.63 -2.63 -18.27
CA GLU A 142 4.56 -1.18 -18.42
C GLU A 142 4.78 -0.49 -17.06
N GLU A 143 4.19 -1.06 -16.00
CA GLU A 143 4.16 -0.49 -14.64
C GLU A 143 5.09 -1.18 -13.65
N LEU A 144 5.26 -2.48 -13.79
CA LEU A 144 5.98 -3.32 -12.85
C LEU A 144 7.23 -3.94 -13.49
N VAL A 145 8.20 -4.28 -12.66
CA VAL A 145 9.47 -4.90 -13.09
C VAL A 145 9.67 -6.31 -12.56
N ASP A 146 8.85 -6.75 -11.60
CA ASP A 146 8.89 -8.10 -11.04
C ASP A 146 7.58 -8.36 -10.26
N MET A 147 7.16 -9.62 -10.15
CA MET A 147 6.11 -10.08 -9.25
C MET A 147 6.47 -11.44 -8.66
N ARG A 148 6.16 -11.66 -7.39
CA ARG A 148 6.52 -12.91 -6.70
C ARG A 148 5.45 -13.31 -5.69
N TRP A 149 5.07 -14.59 -5.76
CA TRP A 149 4.42 -15.28 -4.67
C TRP A 149 5.48 -15.72 -3.65
N LEU A 150 5.33 -15.26 -2.40
CA LEU A 150 6.30 -15.54 -1.35
C LEU A 150 5.60 -16.00 -0.07
N PRO A 151 6.15 -17.01 0.65
CA PRO A 151 5.68 -17.35 1.99
C PRO A 151 5.78 -16.15 2.94
N PHE A 152 4.88 -16.08 3.93
CA PHE A 152 4.77 -14.95 4.89
C PHE A 152 6.12 -14.36 5.34
N ALA A 153 7.02 -15.19 5.89
CA ALA A 153 8.32 -14.73 6.39
C ALA A 153 9.20 -14.09 5.31
N ARG A 154 9.15 -14.60 4.08
CA ARG A 154 9.91 -14.06 2.94
C ARG A 154 9.25 -12.82 2.36
N ALA A 155 7.91 -12.79 2.28
CA ALA A 155 7.17 -11.60 1.88
C ALA A 155 7.48 -10.44 2.83
N LEU A 156 7.42 -10.67 4.15
CA LEU A 156 7.72 -9.68 5.16
C LEU A 156 9.14 -9.10 5.03
N ALA A 157 10.13 -9.96 4.80
CA ALA A 157 11.52 -9.55 4.61
C ALA A 157 11.78 -8.86 3.25
N THR A 158 10.90 -9.03 2.27
CA THR A 158 11.04 -8.47 0.91
C THR A 158 10.42 -7.08 0.79
N LEU A 159 9.32 -6.83 1.53
CA LEU A 159 8.65 -5.53 1.56
C LEU A 159 9.62 -4.40 1.90
N THR A 160 9.55 -3.33 1.12
CA THR A 160 10.48 -2.19 1.27
C THR A 160 10.15 -1.31 2.46
N PHE A 161 8.86 -1.15 2.78
CA PHE A 161 8.39 -0.18 3.77
C PHE A 161 7.84 -0.87 5.04
N PRO A 162 8.26 -0.44 6.24
CA PRO A 162 7.77 -0.98 7.51
C PRO A 162 6.25 -0.90 7.68
N GLU A 163 5.62 0.13 7.13
CA GLU A 163 4.16 0.32 7.18
C GLU A 163 3.43 -0.82 6.45
N GLN A 164 3.95 -1.24 5.28
CA GLN A 164 3.40 -2.38 4.55
C GLN A 164 3.70 -3.71 5.26
N GLN A 165 4.84 -3.82 5.95
CA GLN A 165 5.14 -4.97 6.80
C GLN A 165 4.15 -5.09 7.95
N GLY A 166 3.72 -3.97 8.55
CA GLY A 166 2.65 -3.91 9.55
C GLY A 166 1.34 -4.46 9.00
N VAL A 167 0.90 -3.96 7.85
CA VAL A 167 -0.32 -4.44 7.17
C VAL A 167 -0.27 -5.95 6.91
N LEU A 168 0.88 -6.48 6.47
CA LEU A 168 1.03 -7.91 6.23
C LEU A 168 0.90 -8.76 7.50
N LYS A 169 1.48 -8.30 8.62
CA LYS A 169 1.37 -8.99 9.91
C LYS A 169 -0.06 -9.04 10.39
N GLU A 170 -0.75 -7.91 10.34
CA GLU A 170 -2.15 -7.82 10.75
C GLU A 170 -3.07 -8.67 9.86
N ALA A 171 -2.78 -8.76 8.55
CA ALA A 171 -3.51 -9.65 7.64
C ALA A 171 -3.31 -11.12 7.99
N GLU A 172 -2.07 -11.53 8.27
CA GLU A 172 -1.75 -12.91 8.67
C GLU A 172 -2.46 -13.29 9.98
N GLU A 173 -2.45 -12.38 10.97
CA GLU A 173 -3.16 -12.55 12.23
C GLU A 173 -4.67 -12.66 12.04
N ALA A 174 -5.27 -11.79 11.23
CA ALA A 174 -6.71 -11.83 10.94
C ALA A 174 -7.12 -13.17 10.31
N LEU A 175 -6.35 -13.67 9.35
CA LEU A 175 -6.59 -14.96 8.71
C LEU A 175 -6.41 -16.15 9.66
N ALA A 176 -5.46 -16.07 10.60
CA ALA A 176 -5.26 -17.11 11.61
C ALA A 176 -6.47 -17.22 12.55
N HIS A 177 -7.03 -16.08 12.99
CA HIS A 177 -8.21 -16.06 13.85
C HIS A 177 -9.46 -16.65 13.15
N GLN A 178 -9.74 -16.26 11.90
CA GLN A 178 -10.90 -16.79 11.16
C GLN A 178 -10.84 -18.30 10.96
N LYS A 179 -9.64 -18.86 10.74
CA LYS A 179 -9.44 -20.30 10.61
C LYS A 179 -9.78 -21.04 11.92
N ASN A 180 -9.39 -20.46 13.05
CA ASN A 180 -9.69 -21.03 14.37
C ASN A 180 -11.19 -20.97 14.70
N GLU A 181 -11.87 -19.87 14.33
CA GLU A 181 -13.32 -19.75 14.51
C GLU A 181 -14.12 -20.74 13.65
N THR A 182 -13.63 -21.03 12.44
CA THR A 182 -14.27 -22.00 11.56
C THR A 182 -14.11 -23.43 12.09
N LEU A 183 -12.92 -23.77 12.61
CA LEU A 183 -12.62 -25.11 13.13
C LEU A 183 -13.26 -25.39 14.49
N GLY A 184 -13.48 -24.37 15.33
CA GLY A 184 -14.13 -24.50 16.64
C GLY A 184 -15.66 -24.63 16.59
N ARG A 185 -16.26 -24.50 15.41
CA ARG A 185 -17.71 -24.70 15.18
C ARG A 185 -18.04 -26.02 14.47
N SER A 186 -17.02 -26.87 14.25
CA SER A 186 -17.11 -28.17 13.56
C SER A 186 -17.38 -29.31 14.53
#